data_AF-A0A920EQL6-F1
#
_entry.id   AF-A0A920EQL6-F1
#
_cell.length_a   1.000
_cell.length_b   1.000
_cell.length_c   1.000
_cell.angle_alpha   90.00
_cell.angle_beta   90.00
_cell.angle_gamma   90.00
#
_symmetry.space_group_name_H-M   'P 1'
#
loop_
_entity.id
_entity.type
_entity.pdbx_description
1 polymer ?
#
loop_
_entity_poly.entity_id
_entity_poly.type
_entity_poly.pdbx_seq_one_letter_code
_entity_poly.pdbx_strand_id
1 'polypeptide(L)'
;MVYANYKKIIAIAVIIPSISFFSLANGNSLNTLIEIQKSHHDSLPIFVMDMLVDPSMRRVENIVDQSYIDGLPSYRGGKEWKCLADALYFEARGESVVGQFAVAEVIVNRANSSKFPDTVCGVVNQGTNKNRYKCQFTYMCDGLLESIDDKASYARAGKIAKMTLWDVKINLTNGALYYHAKSVNPSWAKKLVRTGIIGDHKFYSDNALVN
;
A
#
# COMPACT_ATOMS: atom_id res chain seq x y z
N MET A 1 -13.93 -3.21 -34.04
CA MET A 1 -12.81 -4.12 -34.32
C MET A 1 -11.84 -4.03 -33.14
N VAL A 2 -12.12 -4.58 -31.96
CA VAL A 2 -12.18 -6.00 -31.55
C VAL A 2 -10.81 -6.69 -31.63
N TYR A 3 -10.13 -6.76 -30.48
CA TYR A 3 -9.34 -7.90 -29.97
C TYR A 3 -8.32 -8.58 -30.92
N ALA A 4 -7.27 -7.88 -31.38
CA ALA A 4 -6.27 -8.53 -32.25
C ALA A 4 -4.77 -8.35 -31.90
N ASN A 5 -4.37 -7.64 -30.83
CA ASN A 5 -2.93 -7.38 -30.61
C ASN A 5 -2.32 -7.70 -29.23
N TYR A 6 -3.08 -8.26 -28.28
CA TYR A 6 -2.52 -8.62 -26.97
C TYR A 6 -2.03 -10.07 -26.82
N LYS A 7 -2.05 -10.88 -27.89
CA LYS A 7 -1.59 -12.28 -27.88
C LYS A 7 -0.11 -12.50 -28.24
N LYS A 8 0.67 -11.45 -28.53
CA LYS A 8 2.08 -11.59 -28.96
C LYS A 8 3.14 -11.25 -27.90
N ILE A 9 2.77 -10.83 -26.69
CA ILE A 9 3.75 -10.47 -25.64
C ILE A 9 3.90 -11.56 -24.55
N ILE A 10 3.03 -12.58 -24.51
CA ILE A 10 3.12 -13.67 -23.51
C ILE A 10 4.04 -14.82 -23.96
N ALA A 11 4.72 -14.70 -25.10
CA ALA A 11 5.63 -15.73 -25.62
C ALA A 11 7.13 -15.35 -25.50
N ILE A 12 7.51 -14.56 -24.50
CA ILE A 12 8.90 -14.54 -24.02
C ILE A 12 8.92 -15.33 -22.73
N ALA A 13 8.81 -16.64 -22.90
CA ALA A 13 9.33 -17.59 -21.94
C ALA A 13 10.79 -17.20 -21.68
N VAL A 14 11.08 -16.86 -20.42
CA VAL A 14 12.23 -17.35 -19.67
C VAL A 14 13.36 -17.81 -20.61
N ILE A 15 14.10 -16.84 -21.15
CA ILE A 15 15.43 -17.13 -21.69
C ILE A 15 16.28 -17.38 -20.47
N ILE A 16 16.32 -18.65 -20.06
CA ILE A 16 17.41 -19.19 -19.24
C ILE A 16 18.69 -18.84 -20.01
N PRO A 17 19.60 -18.01 -19.47
CA PRO A 17 20.97 -18.08 -19.91
C PRO A 17 21.44 -19.45 -19.48
N SER A 18 21.61 -20.32 -20.46
CA SER A 18 22.34 -21.57 -20.40
C SER A 18 23.74 -21.29 -19.87
N ILE A 19 23.87 -21.22 -18.55
CA ILE A 19 25.14 -21.46 -17.89
C ILE A 19 25.24 -22.97 -17.74
N SER A 20 26.05 -23.55 -18.60
CA SER A 20 26.55 -24.92 -18.48
C SER A 20 27.12 -25.14 -17.07
N PHE A 21 26.37 -25.80 -16.21
CA PHE A 21 26.89 -26.42 -14.99
C PHE A 21 26.40 -27.86 -14.93
N PHE A 22 26.90 -28.69 -15.85
CA PHE A 22 27.02 -30.10 -15.55
C PHE A 22 28.28 -30.30 -14.72
N SER A 23 28.08 -30.85 -13.53
CA SER A 23 29.05 -31.45 -12.61
C SER A 23 29.86 -30.50 -11.72
N LEU A 24 29.36 -30.29 -10.50
CA LEU A 24 29.98 -30.77 -9.24
C LEU A 24 29.17 -30.22 -8.05
N ALA A 25 27.99 -30.79 -7.82
CA ALA A 25 27.33 -30.72 -6.51
C ALA A 25 26.89 -32.14 -6.17
N ASN A 26 27.87 -32.92 -5.75
CA ASN A 26 27.70 -34.16 -5.01
C ASN A 26 26.73 -33.92 -3.84
N GLY A 27 25.91 -34.92 -3.52
CA GLY A 27 24.68 -34.81 -2.74
C GLY A 27 24.71 -33.86 -1.54
N ASN A 28 23.83 -32.84 -1.59
CA ASN A 28 23.10 -32.21 -0.47
C ASN A 28 22.20 -31.06 -0.97
N SER A 29 21.62 -31.20 -2.16
CA SER A 29 21.06 -30.10 -2.95
C SER A 29 19.63 -29.68 -2.58
N LEU A 30 18.85 -30.52 -1.89
CA LEU A 30 17.45 -30.17 -1.61
C LEU A 30 17.32 -29.12 -0.50
N ASN A 31 18.09 -29.21 0.57
CA ASN A 31 18.01 -28.26 1.69
C ASN A 31 18.53 -26.88 1.29
N THR A 32 19.60 -26.82 0.48
CA THR A 32 20.12 -25.56 -0.05
C THR A 32 19.14 -24.92 -1.03
N LEU A 33 18.48 -25.70 -1.88
CA LEU A 33 17.41 -25.20 -2.76
C LEU A 33 16.18 -24.75 -1.96
N ILE A 34 15.81 -25.49 -0.91
CA ILE A 34 14.72 -25.10 0.01
C ILE A 34 15.10 -23.82 0.75
N GLU A 35 16.33 -23.64 1.23
CA GLU A 35 16.79 -22.42 1.90
C GLU A 35 16.86 -21.22 0.95
N ILE A 36 17.30 -21.41 -0.30
CA ILE A 36 17.28 -20.36 -1.33
C ILE A 36 15.83 -19.98 -1.66
N GLN A 37 14.94 -20.96 -1.81
CA GLN A 37 13.53 -20.71 -2.06
C GLN A 37 12.84 -20.04 -0.86
N LYS A 38 13.18 -20.42 0.38
CA LYS A 38 12.67 -19.84 1.62
C LYS A 38 13.16 -18.40 1.84
N SER A 39 14.43 -18.14 1.58
CA SER A 39 15.00 -16.79 1.68
C SER A 39 14.46 -15.82 0.62
N HIS A 40 14.13 -16.31 -0.58
CA HIS A 40 13.39 -15.53 -1.58
C HIS A 40 11.91 -15.37 -1.22
N HIS A 41 11.27 -16.37 -0.62
CA HIS A 41 9.87 -16.31 -0.17
C HIS A 41 9.67 -15.28 0.97
N ASP A 42 10.62 -15.19 1.92
CA ASP A 42 10.58 -14.24 3.04
C ASP A 42 10.85 -12.78 2.62
N SER A 43 11.31 -12.57 1.38
CA SER A 43 11.60 -11.23 0.83
C SER A 43 10.40 -10.57 0.13
N LEU A 44 9.40 -11.37 -0.22
CA LEU A 44 8.20 -10.89 -0.89
C LEU A 44 7.16 -10.50 0.17
N PRO A 45 6.56 -9.29 0.09
CA PRO A 45 5.43 -8.95 0.94
C PRO A 45 4.38 -10.06 0.89
N ILE A 46 3.75 -10.39 2.02
CA ILE A 46 2.72 -11.44 2.11
C ILE A 46 1.66 -11.29 1.00
N PHE A 47 1.31 -10.04 0.67
CA PHE A 47 0.43 -9.70 -0.45
C PHE A 47 0.90 -10.25 -1.81
N VAL A 48 2.20 -10.28 -2.11
CA VAL A 48 2.74 -10.87 -3.34
C VAL A 48 2.59 -12.39 -3.33
N MET A 49 2.72 -13.03 -2.16
CA MET A 49 2.42 -14.45 -2.05
C MET A 49 0.94 -14.73 -2.29
N ASP A 50 0.06 -13.99 -1.64
CA ASP A 50 -1.39 -14.08 -1.87
C ASP A 50 -1.74 -13.81 -3.35
N MET A 51 -1.01 -12.91 -4.02
CA MET A 51 -1.12 -12.64 -5.46
C MET A 51 -0.74 -13.84 -6.34
N LEU A 52 0.24 -14.64 -5.93
CA LEU A 52 0.68 -15.83 -6.66
C LEU A 52 -0.28 -17.00 -6.47
N VAL A 53 -0.96 -17.10 -5.31
CA VAL A 53 -1.84 -18.24 -4.99
C VAL A 53 -3.32 -17.98 -5.31
N ASP A 54 -3.76 -16.73 -5.39
CA ASP A 54 -5.16 -16.37 -5.73
C ASP A 54 -5.27 -15.56 -7.03
N PRO A 55 -5.84 -16.12 -8.12
CA PRO A 55 -6.11 -15.40 -9.36
C PRO A 55 -6.99 -14.14 -9.19
N SER A 56 -7.78 -14.03 -8.13
CA SER A 56 -8.57 -12.85 -7.80
C SER A 56 -7.69 -11.63 -7.45
N MET A 57 -6.49 -11.88 -6.91
CA MET A 57 -5.49 -10.88 -6.55
C MET A 57 -4.72 -10.33 -7.77
N ARG A 58 -4.73 -11.02 -8.90
CA ARG A 58 -4.26 -10.48 -10.20
C ARG A 58 -5.08 -9.24 -10.64
N ARG A 59 -6.32 -9.13 -10.17
CA ARG A 59 -7.15 -7.94 -10.35
C ARG A 59 -6.63 -6.77 -9.50
N VAL A 60 -6.08 -7.06 -8.32
CA VAL A 60 -5.48 -6.06 -7.43
C VAL A 60 -4.14 -5.56 -7.98
N GLU A 61 -3.33 -6.43 -8.59
CA GLU A 61 -2.07 -6.05 -9.28
C GLU A 61 -2.30 -4.92 -10.28
N ASN A 62 -3.32 -5.05 -11.14
CA ASN A 62 -3.67 -4.00 -12.10
C ASN A 62 -4.16 -2.71 -11.42
N ILE A 63 -4.83 -2.81 -10.27
CA ILE A 63 -5.35 -1.65 -9.53
C ILE A 63 -4.22 -0.85 -8.87
N VAL A 64 -3.19 -1.52 -8.36
CA VAL A 64 -2.07 -0.87 -7.67
C VAL A 64 -0.90 -0.53 -8.59
N ASP A 65 -1.04 -0.77 -9.89
CA ASP A 65 -0.08 -0.35 -10.90
C ASP A 65 -0.12 1.16 -11.14
N GLN A 66 1.04 1.79 -11.19
CA GLN A 66 1.11 3.23 -11.36
C GLN A 66 0.66 3.69 -12.75
N SER A 67 0.97 2.94 -13.81
CA SER A 67 0.57 3.32 -15.17
C SER A 67 -0.94 3.26 -15.34
N TYR A 68 -1.58 2.27 -14.72
CA TYR A 68 -3.02 2.15 -14.66
C TYR A 68 -3.64 3.35 -13.95
N ILE A 69 -3.19 3.67 -12.73
CA ILE A 69 -3.70 4.83 -11.98
C ILE A 69 -3.46 6.13 -12.75
N ASP A 70 -2.27 6.36 -13.28
CA ASP A 70 -1.94 7.58 -14.00
C ASP A 70 -2.77 7.71 -15.30
N GLY A 71 -3.19 6.60 -15.91
CA GLY A 71 -4.09 6.56 -17.06
C GLY A 71 -5.59 6.79 -16.76
N LEU A 72 -6.02 6.69 -15.50
CA LEU A 72 -7.42 6.95 -15.13
C LEU A 72 -7.81 8.43 -15.34
N PRO A 73 -9.09 8.73 -15.63
CA PRO A 73 -9.55 10.11 -15.70
C PRO A 73 -9.35 10.82 -14.36
N SER A 74 -9.01 12.12 -14.42
CA SER A 74 -8.98 12.94 -13.21
C SER A 74 -10.36 12.98 -12.57
N TYR A 75 -10.41 12.90 -11.25
CA TYR A 75 -11.64 13.00 -10.49
C TYR A 75 -11.50 14.09 -9.45
N ARG A 76 -12.57 14.87 -9.26
CA ARG A 76 -12.71 15.84 -8.16
C ARG A 76 -14.04 15.53 -7.48
N GLY A 77 -13.96 15.10 -6.22
CA GLY A 77 -15.10 14.64 -5.46
C GLY A 77 -15.60 15.62 -4.42
N GLY A 78 -16.41 15.10 -3.49
CA GLY A 78 -16.88 15.82 -2.30
C GLY A 78 -15.82 15.93 -1.19
N LYS A 79 -16.26 16.35 -0.01
CA LYS A 79 -15.39 16.65 1.15
C LYS A 79 -14.53 15.46 1.57
N GLU A 80 -15.12 14.27 1.71
CA GLU A 80 -14.39 13.04 2.11
C GLU A 80 -13.26 12.70 1.15
N TRP A 81 -13.52 12.82 -0.16
CA TRP A 81 -12.50 12.63 -1.18
C TRP A 81 -11.36 13.64 -1.06
N LYS A 82 -11.68 14.91 -0.81
CA LYS A 82 -10.66 15.94 -0.63
C LYS A 82 -9.80 15.66 0.59
N CYS A 83 -10.41 15.33 1.74
CA CYS A 83 -9.66 15.00 2.96
C CYS A 83 -8.72 13.81 2.74
N LEU A 84 -9.18 12.76 2.06
CA LEU A 84 -8.34 11.60 1.75
C LEU A 84 -7.22 11.94 0.76
N ALA A 85 -7.53 12.68 -0.31
CA ALA A 85 -6.55 13.08 -1.32
C ALA A 85 -5.46 13.99 -0.73
N ASP A 86 -5.84 14.95 0.12
CA ASP A 86 -4.90 15.83 0.82
C ASP A 86 -4.00 15.01 1.76
N ALA A 87 -4.59 14.13 2.58
CA ALA A 87 -3.82 13.26 3.47
C ALA A 87 -2.82 12.39 2.70
N LEU A 88 -3.24 11.75 1.61
CA LEU A 88 -2.34 10.95 0.77
C LEU A 88 -1.23 11.78 0.13
N TYR A 89 -1.53 13.01 -0.28
CA TYR A 89 -0.51 13.89 -0.84
C TYR A 89 0.56 14.27 0.18
N PHE A 90 0.16 14.71 1.37
CA PHE A 90 1.11 15.18 2.37
C PHE A 90 1.84 14.05 3.11
N GLU A 91 1.22 12.88 3.25
CA GLU A 91 1.80 11.75 4.00
C GLU A 91 2.49 10.72 3.12
N ALA A 92 2.04 10.56 1.87
CA ALA A 92 2.39 9.37 1.07
C ALA A 92 2.71 9.66 -0.41
N ARG A 93 2.80 10.91 -0.87
CA ARG A 93 3.10 11.21 -2.30
C ARG A 93 4.41 10.61 -2.79
N GLY A 94 5.38 10.42 -1.90
CA GLY A 94 6.68 9.80 -2.19
C GLY A 94 6.68 8.27 -2.15
N GLU A 95 5.59 7.65 -1.70
CA GLU A 95 5.44 6.20 -1.67
C GLU A 95 5.03 5.65 -3.03
N SER A 96 5.27 4.35 -3.25
CA SER A 96 4.67 3.62 -4.37
C SER A 96 3.14 3.68 -4.30
N VAL A 97 2.47 3.40 -5.42
CA VAL A 97 0.99 3.34 -5.46
C VAL A 97 0.43 2.35 -4.44
N VAL A 98 1.09 1.20 -4.25
CA VAL A 98 0.73 0.23 -3.20
C VAL A 98 0.80 0.86 -1.80
N GLY A 99 1.86 1.64 -1.52
CA GLY A 99 2.01 2.35 -0.24
C GLY A 99 0.94 3.42 -0.03
N GLN A 100 0.59 4.16 -1.08
CA GLN A 100 -0.50 5.14 -1.04
C GLN A 100 -1.86 4.48 -0.76
N PHE A 101 -2.16 3.35 -1.42
CA PHE A 101 -3.36 2.57 -1.09
C PHE A 101 -3.34 2.04 0.34
N ALA A 102 -2.19 1.59 0.84
CA ALA A 102 -2.08 1.11 2.22
C ALA A 102 -2.36 2.21 3.26
N VAL A 103 -1.87 3.43 3.04
CA VAL A 103 -2.21 4.58 3.90
C VAL A 103 -3.69 4.95 3.78
N ALA A 104 -4.25 4.95 2.56
CA ALA A 104 -5.67 5.21 2.33
C ALA A 104 -6.56 4.20 3.06
N GLU A 105 -6.18 2.92 3.00
CA GLU A 105 -6.86 1.82 3.67
C GLU A 105 -6.87 2.01 5.19
N VAL A 106 -5.77 2.42 5.82
CA VAL A 106 -5.75 2.72 7.26
C VAL A 106 -6.72 3.85 7.61
N ILE A 107 -6.79 4.91 6.80
CA ILE A 107 -7.71 6.04 7.04
C ILE A 107 -9.17 5.56 6.98
N VAL A 108 -9.51 4.76 5.98
CA VAL A 108 -10.86 4.19 5.82
C VAL A 108 -11.17 3.16 6.91
N ASN A 109 -10.21 2.32 7.30
CA ASN A 109 -10.35 1.36 8.40
C ASN A 109 -10.63 2.07 9.73
N ARG A 110 -9.99 3.22 9.97
CA ARG A 110 -10.30 4.07 11.12
C ARG A 110 -11.71 4.60 11.05
N ALA A 111 -12.13 5.17 9.91
CA ALA A 111 -13.49 5.69 9.74
C ALA A 111 -14.57 4.61 9.96
N ASN A 112 -14.25 3.35 9.67
CA ASN A 112 -15.13 2.20 9.90
C ASN A 112 -15.02 1.59 11.31
N SER A 113 -14.11 2.07 12.15
CA SER A 113 -13.86 1.53 13.49
C SER A 113 -14.48 2.43 14.56
N SER A 114 -15.13 1.82 15.56
CA SER A 114 -15.72 2.53 16.69
C SER A 114 -14.72 3.26 17.59
N LYS A 115 -13.41 3.07 17.37
CA LYS A 115 -12.32 3.73 18.11
C LYS A 115 -11.96 5.12 17.56
N PHE A 116 -12.43 5.45 16.36
CA PHE A 116 -12.07 6.69 15.66
C PHE A 116 -13.34 7.42 15.21
N PRO A 117 -13.23 8.69 14.77
CA PRO A 117 -14.33 9.38 14.11
C PRO A 117 -14.85 8.58 12.92
N ASP A 118 -16.16 8.62 12.69
CA ASP A 118 -16.91 7.80 11.73
C ASP A 118 -16.90 8.35 10.29
N THR A 119 -16.03 9.33 10.01
CA THR A 119 -15.85 9.94 8.69
C THR A 119 -14.38 10.06 8.37
N VAL A 120 -14.03 10.01 7.08
CA VAL A 120 -12.65 10.15 6.62
C VAL A 120 -12.13 11.54 6.95
N CYS A 121 -12.92 12.58 6.72
CA CYS A 121 -12.57 13.92 7.18
C CYS A 121 -12.42 13.99 8.71
N GLY A 122 -13.26 13.31 9.49
CA GLY A 122 -13.11 13.26 10.94
C GLY A 122 -11.78 12.64 11.38
N VAL A 123 -11.37 11.55 10.73
CA VAL A 123 -10.07 10.89 10.97
C VAL A 123 -8.91 11.80 10.58
N VAL A 124 -8.96 12.41 9.39
CA VAL A 124 -7.90 13.29 8.88
C VAL A 124 -7.73 14.54 9.76
N ASN A 125 -8.83 15.12 10.23
CA ASN A 125 -8.81 16.32 11.07
C ASN A 125 -8.65 16.01 12.57
N GLN A 126 -8.42 14.76 12.97
CA GLN A 126 -8.35 14.40 14.37
C GLN A 126 -7.17 15.09 15.08
N GLY A 127 -7.48 15.82 16.17
CA GLY A 127 -6.48 16.51 16.98
C GLY A 127 -6.10 17.92 16.50
N THR A 128 -6.72 18.42 15.44
CA THR A 128 -6.52 19.81 14.93
C THR A 128 -6.87 20.90 15.93
N ASN A 129 -7.79 20.63 16.85
CA ASN A 129 -8.16 21.52 17.95
C ASN A 129 -7.20 21.47 19.15
N LYS A 130 -6.11 20.70 19.08
CA LYS A 130 -5.10 20.58 20.14
C LYS A 130 -3.91 21.51 19.86
N ASN A 131 -2.81 21.29 20.58
CA ASN A 131 -1.57 22.04 20.36
C ASN A 131 -0.88 21.62 19.05
N ARG A 132 0.02 22.48 18.57
CA ARG A 132 0.93 22.21 17.45
C ARG A 132 1.57 20.82 17.57
N TYR A 133 1.68 20.10 16.46
CA TYR A 133 2.22 18.73 16.37
C TYR A 133 1.45 17.64 17.15
N LYS A 134 0.24 17.92 17.65
CA LYS A 134 -0.62 16.90 18.30
C LYS A 134 -1.73 16.36 17.41
N CYS A 135 -1.71 16.70 16.13
CA CYS A 135 -2.62 16.18 15.13
C CYS A 135 -2.28 14.74 14.76
N GLN A 136 -3.30 14.02 14.32
CA GLN A 136 -3.11 12.69 13.75
C GLN A 136 -2.25 12.71 12.49
N PHE A 137 -2.44 13.74 11.66
CA PHE A 137 -1.62 14.04 10.49
C PHE A 137 -0.93 15.37 10.71
N THR A 138 0.41 15.36 10.67
CA THR A 138 1.20 16.47 11.26
C THR A 138 1.03 17.76 10.48
N TYR A 139 0.90 17.67 9.15
CA TYR A 139 0.66 18.81 8.26
C TYR A 139 -0.61 19.61 8.62
N MET A 140 -1.55 19.02 9.37
CA MET A 140 -2.77 19.72 9.79
C MET A 140 -2.54 20.72 10.94
N CYS A 141 -1.43 20.63 11.68
CA CYS A 141 -1.10 21.57 12.75
C CYS A 141 0.40 21.71 13.02
N ASP A 142 1.24 21.55 12.00
CA ASP A 142 2.63 21.97 12.06
C ASP A 142 2.77 23.48 11.78
N GLY A 143 1.67 24.17 11.50
CA GLY A 143 1.59 25.61 11.21
C GLY A 143 2.48 26.07 10.07
N LEU A 144 2.78 25.18 9.13
CA LEU A 144 3.29 25.54 7.82
C LEU A 144 2.11 25.81 6.88
N LEU A 145 2.38 26.52 5.78
CA LEU A 145 1.39 26.71 4.73
C LEU A 145 1.42 25.50 3.81
N GLU A 146 0.28 24.83 3.69
CA GLU A 146 0.14 23.67 2.80
C GLU A 146 -0.01 24.13 1.34
N SER A 147 1.00 23.85 0.52
CA SER A 147 0.97 24.07 -0.93
C SER A 147 1.01 22.76 -1.70
N ILE A 148 0.14 22.65 -2.71
CA ILE A 148 0.15 21.56 -3.68
C ILE A 148 0.94 22.03 -4.90
N ASP A 149 2.25 21.82 -4.86
CA ASP A 149 3.16 22.26 -5.94
C ASP A 149 3.28 21.19 -7.04
N ASP A 150 3.31 19.92 -6.64
CA ASP A 150 3.27 18.78 -7.56
C ASP A 150 1.81 18.38 -7.89
N LYS A 151 1.31 18.93 -8.99
CA LYS A 151 -0.04 18.65 -9.50
C LYS A 151 -0.23 17.21 -9.98
N ALA A 152 0.83 16.55 -10.46
CA ALA A 152 0.72 15.19 -10.97
C ALA A 152 0.55 14.20 -9.81
N SER A 153 1.36 14.35 -8.76
CA SER A 153 1.22 13.54 -7.55
C SER A 153 -0.11 13.79 -6.84
N TYR A 154 -0.61 15.04 -6.82
CA TYR A 154 -1.94 15.31 -6.27
C TYR A 154 -3.07 14.69 -7.10
N ALA A 155 -2.96 14.74 -8.44
CA ALA A 155 -3.92 14.07 -9.31
C ALA A 155 -3.94 12.55 -9.06
N ARG A 156 -2.77 11.93 -8.86
CA ARG A 156 -2.65 10.52 -8.48
C ARG A 156 -3.30 10.23 -7.12
N ALA A 157 -2.97 11.01 -6.10
CA ALA A 157 -3.56 10.90 -4.77
C ALA A 157 -5.10 11.00 -4.83
N GLY A 158 -5.63 11.93 -5.63
CA GLY A 158 -7.06 12.06 -5.88
C GLY A 158 -7.70 10.83 -6.54
N LYS A 159 -7.02 10.17 -7.48
CA LYS A 159 -7.52 8.95 -8.10
C LYS A 159 -7.53 7.78 -7.11
N ILE A 160 -6.46 7.62 -6.34
CA ILE A 160 -6.37 6.60 -5.27
C ILE A 160 -7.46 6.83 -4.21
N ALA A 161 -7.67 8.09 -3.81
CA ALA A 161 -8.75 8.45 -2.89
C ALA A 161 -10.13 8.05 -3.42
N LYS A 162 -10.44 8.39 -4.68
CA LYS A 162 -11.70 8.00 -5.32
C LYS A 162 -11.87 6.48 -5.33
N MET A 163 -10.83 5.76 -5.74
CA MET A 163 -10.89 4.32 -5.84
C MET A 163 -11.13 3.68 -4.48
N THR A 164 -10.38 4.09 -3.46
CA THR A 164 -10.49 3.56 -2.10
C THR A 164 -11.87 3.83 -1.48
N LEU A 165 -12.49 4.98 -1.79
CA LEU A 165 -13.79 5.34 -1.23
C LEU A 165 -14.96 4.61 -1.91
N TRP A 166 -14.90 4.40 -3.23
CA TRP A 166 -16.10 4.01 -3.99
C TRP A 166 -15.91 2.88 -4.99
N ASP A 167 -14.71 2.69 -5.55
CA ASP A 167 -14.55 1.77 -6.68
C ASP A 167 -14.00 0.40 -6.25
N VAL A 168 -13.18 0.34 -5.19
CA VAL A 168 -12.48 -0.89 -4.80
C VAL A 168 -12.45 -1.10 -3.28
N LYS A 169 -12.47 -2.36 -2.86
CA LYS A 169 -12.12 -2.78 -1.50
C LYS A 169 -10.85 -3.62 -1.60
N ILE A 170 -9.76 -3.09 -1.06
CA ILE A 170 -8.47 -3.78 -0.99
C ILE A 170 -8.12 -3.97 0.48
N ASN A 171 -7.51 -5.10 0.82
CA ASN A 171 -7.03 -5.41 2.16
C ASN A 171 -5.51 -5.67 2.11
N LEU A 172 -4.73 -4.64 1.78
CA LEU A 172 -3.27 -4.70 1.73
C LEU A 172 -2.69 -4.77 3.13
N THR A 173 -3.35 -4.15 4.11
CA THR A 173 -2.79 -3.93 5.45
C THR A 173 -3.26 -4.94 6.49
N ASN A 174 -4.07 -5.92 6.09
CA ASN A 174 -4.75 -6.88 6.98
C ASN A 174 -5.50 -6.18 8.12
N GLY A 175 -6.28 -5.16 7.79
CA GLY A 175 -7.08 -4.40 8.75
C GLY A 175 -6.26 -3.53 9.70
N ALA A 176 -5.14 -2.96 9.24
CA ALA A 176 -4.34 -2.07 10.07
C ALA A 176 -5.12 -0.79 10.42
N LEU A 177 -4.91 -0.33 11.66
CA LEU A 177 -5.44 0.93 12.20
C LEU A 177 -4.31 1.91 12.51
N TYR A 178 -3.06 1.49 12.43
CA TYR A 178 -1.90 2.32 12.74
C TYR A 178 -0.76 2.00 11.78
N TYR A 179 0.08 3.00 11.54
CA TYR A 179 1.31 2.83 10.79
C TYR A 179 2.38 3.82 11.27
N HIS A 180 3.64 3.54 10.96
CA HIS A 180 4.72 4.50 11.11
C HIS A 180 5.84 4.23 10.09
N ALA A 181 6.63 5.25 9.79
CA ALA A 181 7.81 5.11 8.93
C ALA A 181 8.81 4.13 9.55
N LYS A 182 9.48 3.31 8.73
CA LYS A 182 10.48 2.32 9.19
C LYS A 182 11.61 2.94 10.00
N SER A 183 11.95 4.20 9.70
CA SER A 183 13.03 4.99 10.31
C SER A 183 12.75 5.41 11.75
N VAL A 184 11.51 5.30 12.23
CA VAL A 184 11.12 5.65 13.61
C VAL A 184 10.70 4.43 14.41
N ASN A 185 10.78 4.52 15.74
CA ASN A 185 10.45 3.42 16.65
C ASN A 185 9.57 3.91 17.82
N PRO A 186 8.26 4.14 17.58
CA PRO A 186 7.37 4.65 18.60
C PRO A 186 7.05 3.57 19.67
N SER A 187 6.92 4.00 20.92
CA SER A 187 6.66 3.10 22.06
C SER A 187 5.32 2.38 21.96
N TRP A 188 4.31 3.00 21.36
CA TRP A 188 2.98 2.40 21.17
C TRP A 188 3.01 1.17 20.28
N ALA A 189 3.92 1.09 19.30
CA ALA A 189 4.00 -0.02 18.35
C ALA A 189 4.33 -1.35 19.02
N LYS A 190 4.98 -1.32 20.20
CA LYS A 190 5.31 -2.52 20.99
C LYS A 190 4.09 -3.25 21.55
N LYS A 191 2.94 -2.58 21.61
CA LYS A 191 1.69 -3.11 22.19
C LYS A 191 0.71 -3.60 21.13
N LEU A 192 1.06 -3.46 19.85
CA LEU A 192 0.20 -3.77 18.71
C LEU A 192 0.79 -4.92 17.90
N VAL A 193 -0.06 -5.56 17.11
CA VAL A 193 0.36 -6.63 16.20
C VAL A 193 0.75 -6.02 14.87
N ARG A 194 2.00 -6.24 14.45
CA ARG A 194 2.46 -5.79 13.13
C ARG A 194 1.82 -6.66 12.05
N THR A 195 1.02 -6.06 11.20
CA THR A 195 0.27 -6.75 10.14
C THR A 195 1.01 -6.80 8.81
N GLY A 196 1.98 -5.90 8.60
CA GLY A 196 2.76 -5.87 7.37
C GLY A 196 3.80 -4.77 7.31
N ILE A 197 4.59 -4.80 6.23
CA ILE A 197 5.53 -3.76 5.83
C ILE A 197 5.29 -3.50 4.34
N ILE A 198 4.93 -2.27 3.99
CA ILE A 198 4.63 -1.86 2.61
C ILE A 198 5.27 -0.50 2.38
N GLY A 199 6.00 -0.34 1.27
CA GLY A 199 6.78 0.88 1.03
C GLY A 199 7.71 1.13 2.22
N ASP A 200 7.76 2.35 2.72
CA ASP A 200 8.57 2.73 3.88
C ASP A 200 7.82 2.73 5.20
N HIS A 201 6.68 2.03 5.25
CA HIS A 201 5.80 1.99 6.41
C HIS A 201 5.67 0.59 7.01
N LYS A 202 5.58 0.54 8.34
CA LYS A 202 5.19 -0.63 9.13
C LYS A 202 3.73 -0.42 9.57
N PHE A 203 2.89 -1.44 9.39
CA PHE A 203 1.45 -1.39 9.66
C PHE A 203 1.08 -2.26 10.85
N TYR A 204 0.08 -1.83 11.63
CA TYR A 204 -0.28 -2.45 12.89
C TYR A 204 -1.80 -2.48 13.12
N SER A 205 -2.26 -3.50 13.83
CA SER A 205 -3.64 -3.67 14.30
C SER A 205 -3.68 -3.92 15.81
N ASP A 206 -4.85 -3.63 16.41
CA ASP A 206 -5.13 -3.95 17.81
C ASP A 206 -5.41 -5.44 18.00
N ASN A 207 -5.84 -6.14 16.95
CA ASN A 207 -6.17 -7.56 17.00
C ASN A 207 -4.97 -8.36 16.51
N ALA A 208 -4.60 -9.42 17.26
CA ALA A 208 -3.87 -10.52 16.65
C ALA A 208 -4.72 -11.07 15.50
N LEU A 209 -4.12 -11.21 14.31
CA LEU A 209 -4.78 -11.84 13.19
C LEU A 209 -5.33 -13.18 13.69
N VAL A 210 -6.65 -13.32 13.68
CA VAL A 210 -7.28 -14.61 13.90
C VAL A 210 -6.92 -15.42 12.66
N ASN A 211 -6.03 -16.39 12.84
CA ASN A 211 -5.63 -17.35 11.81
C ASN A 211 -6.85 -18.09 11.24
#